data_AF-A0A482XA61-F1
#
_entry.id   AF-A0A482XA61-F1
#
_cell.length_a   1.000
_cell.length_b   1.000
_cell.length_c   1.000
_cell.angle_alpha   90.00
_cell.angle_beta   90.00
_cell.angle_gamma   90.00
#
_symmetry.space_group_name_H-M   'P 1'
#
loop_
_entity.id
_entity.type
_entity.pdbx_description
1 polymer ?
#
loop_
_entity_poly.entity_id
_entity_poly.type
_entity_poly.pdbx_seq_one_letter_code
_entity_poly.pdbx_strand_id
1 'polypeptide(L)'
;MRQKLSADHVIVAVSLGVLKHTSAKVFQPQLPSYKQIAIKALGFGTVNKIFVRFPSRWWPDEIKGFNLLWTSLDRESQEYEKRNLAWAKDVFGFFVVDNMPDVLCGWIVGSSARQMEKETDQTVQDVSYELLNRFFGKKFNIPRPTAILRSKWYSYPYTRGSYSFRSVDSYNVNASATQLSQPVANKQGKQVLFFAGEATHPYFYSTVHGAVETGLREADRIASIYSLEEKPSEVKSVVVVGAGIAGLAACKTLIEQGITDIILLEAQDHAGGRIMSVPIGDGEGGWAELGKYLYVDGEEIAQKVVHEVEGVVGDILEECEKFCSDSEDSAPLSVGHYLCEQFQKYLDECRDPPQLYQTKMDLFDWHNR
;
A
#
# COMPACT_ATOMS: atom_id res chain seq x y z
N MET A 1 -21.16 -23.64 -10.24
CA MET A 1 -22.56 -23.36 -9.85
C MET A 1 -22.64 -21.88 -9.46
N ARG A 2 -23.61 -21.09 -9.95
CA ARG A 2 -23.75 -19.68 -9.54
C ARG A 2 -24.60 -19.64 -8.28
N GLN A 3 -24.06 -19.16 -7.16
CA GLN A 3 -24.80 -18.96 -5.91
C GLN A 3 -25.37 -17.54 -5.90
N LYS A 4 -26.62 -17.39 -5.44
CA LYS A 4 -27.24 -16.09 -5.19
C LYS A 4 -27.22 -15.84 -3.68
N LEU A 5 -26.65 -14.71 -3.29
CA LEU A 5 -26.64 -14.23 -1.91
C LEU A 5 -27.54 -13.01 -1.81
N SER A 6 -28.23 -12.87 -0.69
CA SER A 6 -29.09 -11.74 -0.36
C SER A 6 -28.64 -11.19 0.98
N ALA A 7 -28.55 -9.86 1.08
CA ALA A 7 -28.17 -9.15 2.29
C ALA A 7 -28.80 -7.75 2.29
N ASP A 8 -28.92 -7.14 3.47
CA ASP A 8 -29.44 -5.77 3.62
C ASP A 8 -28.47 -4.73 3.08
N HIS A 9 -27.17 -4.96 3.35
CA HIS A 9 -26.08 -4.08 2.97
C HIS A 9 -24.90 -4.86 2.39
N VAL A 10 -24.18 -4.21 1.47
CA VAL A 10 -22.96 -4.74 0.87
C VAL A 10 -21.82 -3.75 1.08
N ILE A 11 -20.70 -4.18 1.66
CA ILE A 11 -19.45 -3.42 1.69
C ILE A 11 -18.55 -3.90 0.56
N VAL A 12 -18.17 -2.99 -0.34
CA VAL A 12 -17.21 -3.25 -1.42
C VAL A 12 -15.83 -2.80 -0.95
N ALA A 13 -14.94 -3.75 -0.69
CA ALA A 13 -13.58 -3.54 -0.18
C ALA A 13 -12.50 -4.03 -1.17
N VAL A 14 -12.85 -4.20 -2.45
CA VAL A 14 -11.89 -4.52 -3.52
C VAL A 14 -11.05 -3.30 -3.90
N SER A 15 -9.88 -3.52 -4.50
CA SER A 15 -8.99 -2.41 -4.89
C SER A 15 -9.63 -1.47 -5.93
N LEU A 16 -9.17 -0.21 -5.96
CA LEU A 16 -9.56 0.73 -7.01
C LEU A 16 -9.21 0.21 -8.41
N GLY A 17 -8.09 -0.51 -8.56
CA GLY A 17 -7.72 -1.16 -9.82
C GLY A 17 -8.76 -2.19 -10.29
N VAL A 18 -9.31 -2.99 -9.38
CA VAL A 18 -10.41 -3.92 -9.69
C VAL A 18 -11.66 -3.14 -10.05
N LEU A 19 -12.05 -2.12 -9.28
CA LEU A 19 -13.23 -1.28 -9.58
C LEU A 19 -13.15 -0.63 -10.96
N LYS A 20 -12.00 -0.09 -11.34
CA LYS A 20 -11.76 0.48 -12.68
C LYS A 20 -12.03 -0.54 -13.80
N HIS A 21 -11.70 -1.80 -13.56
CA HIS A 21 -11.84 -2.86 -14.56
C HIS A 21 -13.26 -3.46 -14.60
N THR A 22 -13.94 -3.56 -13.46
CA THR A 22 -15.18 -4.35 -13.34
C THR A 22 -16.44 -3.52 -13.17
N SER A 23 -16.37 -2.31 -12.62
CA SER A 23 -17.54 -1.53 -12.16
C SER A 23 -18.64 -1.38 -13.22
N ALA A 24 -18.29 -1.04 -14.47
CA ALA A 24 -19.24 -0.87 -15.56
C ALA A 24 -20.04 -2.15 -15.91
N LYS A 25 -19.57 -3.33 -15.50
CA LYS A 25 -20.16 -4.64 -15.84
C LYS A 25 -20.89 -5.30 -14.67
N VAL A 26 -20.45 -5.06 -13.43
CA VAL A 26 -20.87 -5.85 -12.26
C VAL A 26 -21.99 -5.22 -11.45
N PHE A 27 -22.19 -3.90 -11.53
CA PHE A 27 -23.26 -3.22 -10.78
C PHE A 27 -24.54 -3.11 -11.60
N GLN A 28 -25.65 -3.54 -10.99
CA GLN A 28 -26.99 -3.41 -11.55
C GLN A 28 -27.96 -2.93 -10.45
N PRO A 29 -28.58 -1.74 -10.58
CA PRO A 29 -28.34 -0.73 -11.63
C PRO A 29 -26.90 -0.21 -11.62
N GLN A 30 -26.53 0.50 -12.68
CA GLN A 30 -25.22 1.16 -12.77
C GLN A 30 -25.02 2.14 -11.60
N LEU A 31 -23.78 2.28 -11.15
CA LEU A 31 -23.42 3.22 -10.09
C LEU A 31 -23.78 4.67 -10.48
N PRO A 32 -24.07 5.56 -9.51
CA PRO A 32 -24.29 6.99 -9.80
C PRO A 32 -23.12 7.64 -10.55
N SER A 33 -23.39 8.69 -11.32
CA SER A 33 -22.37 9.37 -12.15
C SER A 33 -21.15 9.83 -11.36
N TYR A 34 -21.36 10.44 -10.18
CA TYR A 34 -20.27 10.89 -9.31
C TYR A 34 -19.33 9.74 -8.91
N LYS A 35 -19.88 8.53 -8.70
CA LYS A 35 -19.12 7.34 -8.33
C LYS A 35 -18.31 6.82 -9.52
N GLN A 36 -18.93 6.77 -10.70
CA GLN A 36 -18.25 6.35 -11.93
C GLN A 36 -17.11 7.31 -12.29
N ILE A 37 -17.32 8.63 -12.14
CA ILE A 37 -16.31 9.66 -12.34
C ILE A 37 -15.15 9.45 -11.36
N ALA A 38 -15.42 9.27 -10.06
CA ALA A 38 -14.38 9.01 -9.07
C ALA A 38 -13.56 7.75 -9.38
N ILE A 39 -14.23 6.63 -9.68
CA ILE A 39 -13.56 5.36 -10.07
C ILE A 39 -12.67 5.58 -11.29
N LYS A 40 -13.13 6.32 -12.31
CA LYS A 40 -12.37 6.55 -13.53
C LYS A 40 -11.20 7.51 -13.31
N ALA A 41 -11.43 8.61 -12.62
CA ALA A 41 -10.49 9.73 -12.54
C ALA A 41 -9.37 9.51 -11.51
N LEU A 42 -9.65 8.93 -10.34
CA LEU A 42 -8.62 8.66 -9.33
C LEU A 42 -7.48 7.81 -9.91
N GLY A 43 -6.23 8.18 -9.63
CA GLY A 43 -5.07 7.43 -10.09
C GLY A 43 -4.97 6.06 -9.43
N PHE A 44 -4.42 5.06 -10.13
CA PHE A 44 -4.03 3.79 -9.53
C PHE A 44 -2.69 3.35 -10.10
N GLY A 45 -1.68 3.42 -9.24
CA GLY A 45 -0.28 3.27 -9.60
C GLY A 45 0.19 1.82 -9.69
N THR A 46 1.46 1.66 -10.00
CA THR A 46 2.14 0.37 -9.95
C THR A 46 3.53 0.59 -9.40
N VAL A 47 3.83 -0.12 -8.32
CA VAL A 47 5.13 -0.18 -7.64
C VAL A 47 5.37 -1.63 -7.29
N ASN A 48 6.49 -2.18 -7.75
CA ASN A 48 6.88 -3.56 -7.48
C ASN A 48 8.20 -3.62 -6.70
N LYS A 49 8.33 -4.69 -5.92
CA LYS A 49 9.55 -5.08 -5.21
C LYS A 49 10.24 -6.22 -5.96
N ILE A 50 11.56 -6.23 -5.95
CA ILE A 50 12.43 -7.26 -6.52
C ILE A 50 13.41 -7.70 -5.44
N PHE A 51 13.10 -8.76 -4.72
CA PHE A 51 14.00 -9.36 -3.74
C PHE A 51 15.01 -10.25 -4.44
N VAL A 52 16.30 -10.01 -4.18
CA VAL A 52 17.42 -10.71 -4.80
C VAL A 52 18.28 -11.28 -3.69
N ARG A 53 18.37 -12.61 -3.61
CA ARG A 53 19.18 -13.32 -2.61
C ARG A 53 20.54 -13.67 -3.18
N PHE A 54 21.58 -13.53 -2.37
CA PHE A 54 22.97 -13.86 -2.71
C PHE A 54 23.47 -15.08 -1.93
N PRO A 55 24.56 -15.74 -2.35
CA PRO A 55 25.16 -16.83 -1.56
C PRO A 55 25.67 -16.37 -0.19
N SER A 56 26.07 -15.10 -0.08
CA SER A 56 26.48 -14.45 1.15
C SER A 56 26.36 -12.94 0.99
N ARG A 57 26.26 -12.24 2.12
CA ARG A 57 26.33 -10.78 2.17
C ARG A 57 27.68 -10.30 1.60
N TRP A 58 27.61 -9.48 0.56
CA TRP A 58 28.80 -8.92 -0.10
C TRP A 58 29.03 -7.43 0.20
N TRP A 59 28.14 -6.82 0.99
CA TRP A 59 28.21 -5.41 1.39
C TRP A 59 28.50 -5.24 2.90
N PRO A 60 29.17 -4.14 3.30
CA PRO A 60 29.40 -3.80 4.71
C PRO A 60 28.11 -3.55 5.53
N ASP A 61 28.16 -3.71 6.86
CA ASP A 61 27.00 -3.57 7.77
C ASP A 61 26.39 -2.16 7.77
N GLU A 62 27.22 -1.16 7.48
CA GLU A 62 26.86 0.25 7.48
C GLU A 62 26.04 0.63 6.24
N ILE A 63 26.09 -0.17 5.17
CA ILE A 63 25.34 0.10 3.95
C ILE A 63 23.90 -0.35 4.13
N LYS A 64 22.96 0.59 3.99
CA LYS A 64 21.51 0.32 4.02
C LYS A 64 20.89 0.18 2.63
N GLY A 65 21.59 0.58 1.58
CA GLY A 65 21.13 0.40 0.21
C GLY A 65 22.04 1.02 -0.83
N PHE A 66 21.62 0.85 -2.07
CA PHE A 66 22.37 1.13 -3.28
C PHE A 66 21.46 1.86 -4.26
N ASN A 67 21.67 3.17 -4.45
CA ASN A 67 20.90 3.97 -5.39
C ASN A 67 21.53 3.96 -6.79
N LEU A 68 20.70 3.79 -7.82
CA LEU A 68 21.14 3.73 -9.22
C LEU A 68 20.94 5.09 -9.89
N LEU A 69 21.99 5.91 -9.90
CA LEU A 69 21.96 7.24 -10.49
C LEU A 69 22.45 7.21 -11.94
N TRP A 70 21.49 7.25 -12.86
CA TRP A 70 21.75 7.27 -14.30
C TRP A 70 22.11 8.67 -14.79
N THR A 71 23.18 8.80 -15.58
CA THR A 71 23.49 10.07 -16.26
C THR A 71 22.55 10.29 -17.45
N SER A 72 22.47 11.51 -17.97
CA SER A 72 21.74 11.80 -19.22
C SER A 72 22.24 10.94 -20.39
N LEU A 73 23.57 10.77 -20.51
CA LEU A 73 24.18 9.92 -21.52
C LEU A 73 23.77 8.45 -21.38
N ASP A 74 23.70 7.91 -20.16
CA ASP A 74 23.23 6.55 -19.94
C ASP A 74 21.74 6.39 -20.32
N ARG A 75 20.93 7.42 -20.07
CA ARG A 75 19.50 7.43 -20.43
C ARG A 75 19.32 7.44 -21.94
N GLU A 76 20.16 8.19 -22.67
CA GLU A 76 20.18 8.27 -24.14
C GLU A 76 20.70 6.98 -24.81
N SER A 77 21.56 6.21 -24.12
CA SER A 77 22.03 4.91 -24.61
C SER A 77 20.88 3.96 -24.90
N GLN A 78 20.89 3.29 -26.06
CA GLN A 78 19.86 2.31 -26.44
C GLN A 78 20.19 0.86 -26.03
N GLU A 79 21.13 0.66 -25.10
CA GLU A 79 21.62 -0.65 -24.67
C GLU A 79 20.50 -1.58 -24.18
N TYR A 80 19.60 -1.06 -23.34
CA TYR A 80 18.50 -1.83 -22.76
C TYR A 80 17.32 -1.95 -23.73
N GLU A 81 17.02 -0.89 -24.47
CA GLU A 81 15.94 -0.83 -25.46
C GLU A 81 16.12 -1.87 -26.55
N LYS A 82 17.35 -2.05 -27.06
CA LYS A 82 17.67 -3.07 -28.07
C LYS A 82 17.44 -4.50 -27.60
N ARG A 83 17.41 -4.73 -26.28
CA ARG A 83 17.13 -6.03 -25.66
C ARG A 83 15.68 -6.15 -25.18
N ASN A 84 14.83 -5.16 -25.42
CA ASN A 84 13.48 -5.02 -24.84
C ASN A 84 13.48 -4.93 -23.30
N LEU A 85 14.56 -4.43 -22.70
CA LEU A 85 14.74 -4.34 -21.25
C LEU A 85 14.76 -2.88 -20.75
N ALA A 86 14.11 -1.97 -21.47
CA ALA A 86 14.10 -0.53 -21.15
C ALA A 86 13.67 -0.23 -19.70
N TRP A 87 12.81 -1.09 -19.13
CA TRP A 87 12.37 -1.02 -17.74
C TRP A 87 13.51 -1.07 -16.71
N ALA A 88 14.66 -1.66 -17.05
CA ALA A 88 15.81 -1.80 -16.15
C ALA A 88 16.33 -0.44 -15.66
N LYS A 89 16.23 0.60 -16.49
CA LYS A 89 16.67 1.96 -16.14
C LYS A 89 15.80 2.63 -15.07
N ASP A 90 14.62 2.08 -14.80
CA ASP A 90 13.69 2.62 -13.80
C ASP A 90 13.68 1.81 -12.49
N VAL A 91 14.58 0.83 -12.36
CA VAL A 91 14.98 0.33 -11.05
C VAL A 91 15.83 1.41 -10.40
N PHE A 92 15.33 2.03 -9.34
CA PHE A 92 15.98 3.20 -8.74
C PHE A 92 16.97 2.87 -7.63
N GLY A 93 16.86 1.68 -7.03
CA GLY A 93 17.79 1.24 -6.01
C GLY A 93 17.47 -0.13 -5.45
N PHE A 94 18.45 -0.68 -4.73
CA PHE A 94 18.39 -1.94 -4.00
C PHE A 94 18.73 -1.70 -2.53
N PHE A 95 17.83 -2.05 -1.62
CA PHE A 95 17.97 -1.74 -0.20
C PHE A 95 18.08 -3.02 0.63
N VAL A 96 18.83 -2.97 1.72
CA VAL A 96 18.97 -4.09 2.64
C VAL A 96 17.62 -4.41 3.25
N VAL A 97 17.32 -5.71 3.33
CA VAL A 97 16.11 -6.20 3.99
C VAL A 97 16.46 -6.59 5.41
N ASP A 98 15.77 -6.00 6.38
CA ASP A 98 16.01 -6.27 7.80
C ASP A 98 15.84 -7.77 8.10
N ASN A 99 16.72 -8.31 8.95
CA ASN A 99 16.81 -9.74 9.28
C ASN A 99 17.10 -10.69 8.10
N MET A 100 17.47 -10.17 6.93
CA MET A 100 17.91 -10.95 5.77
C MET A 100 19.25 -10.44 5.24
N PRO A 101 20.37 -10.83 5.87
CA PRO A 101 21.68 -10.24 5.61
C PRO A 101 22.20 -10.49 4.19
N ASP A 102 21.65 -11.47 3.47
CA ASP A 102 22.00 -11.88 2.11
C ASP A 102 20.96 -11.47 1.05
N VAL A 103 19.97 -10.63 1.41
CA VAL A 103 18.91 -10.19 0.49
C VAL A 103 18.91 -8.68 0.29
N LEU A 104 18.75 -8.26 -0.96
CA LEU A 104 18.43 -6.87 -1.32
C LEU A 104 17.04 -6.76 -1.93
N CYS A 105 16.31 -5.70 -1.62
CA CYS A 105 15.02 -5.34 -2.22
C CYS A 105 15.20 -4.19 -3.22
N GLY A 106 15.10 -4.52 -4.50
CA GLY A 106 14.99 -3.58 -5.61
C GLY A 106 13.60 -2.98 -5.74
N TRP A 107 13.51 -1.71 -6.10
CA TRP A 107 12.22 -1.05 -6.33
C TRP A 107 12.08 -0.55 -7.77
N ILE A 108 10.88 -0.73 -8.32
CA ILE A 108 10.53 -0.28 -9.67
C ILE A 108 9.09 0.23 -9.71
N VAL A 109 8.85 1.30 -10.46
CA VAL A 109 7.56 2.01 -10.48
C VAL A 109 7.01 2.21 -11.90
N GLY A 110 5.75 2.62 -11.98
CA GLY A 110 5.12 3.13 -13.19
C GLY A 110 4.97 2.10 -14.31
N SER A 111 5.09 2.56 -15.56
CA SER A 111 4.99 1.72 -16.75
C SER A 111 6.10 0.68 -16.84
N SER A 112 7.29 0.99 -16.32
CA SER A 112 8.42 0.07 -16.29
C SER A 112 8.20 -1.09 -15.34
N ALA A 113 7.58 -0.87 -14.18
CA ALA A 113 7.13 -1.97 -13.32
C ALA A 113 6.20 -2.94 -14.07
N ARG A 114 5.27 -2.42 -14.87
CA ARG A 114 4.32 -3.23 -15.67
C ARG A 114 5.00 -3.97 -16.83
N GLN A 115 6.08 -3.43 -17.36
CA GLN A 115 6.90 -4.10 -18.37
C GLN A 115 7.69 -5.24 -17.73
N MET A 116 8.36 -4.98 -16.61
CA MET A 116 9.09 -5.97 -15.82
C MET A 116 8.20 -7.16 -15.44
N GLU A 117 6.93 -6.95 -15.07
CA GLU A 117 5.99 -8.04 -14.74
C GLU A 117 5.83 -9.11 -15.85
N LYS A 118 6.06 -8.73 -17.11
CA LYS A 118 5.95 -9.62 -18.28
C LYS A 118 7.20 -10.48 -18.50
N GLU A 119 8.33 -10.10 -17.90
CA GLU A 119 9.59 -10.83 -18.03
C GLU A 119 9.58 -12.14 -17.24
N THR A 120 10.54 -13.01 -17.52
CA THR A 120 10.78 -14.20 -16.69
C THR A 120 11.54 -13.84 -15.41
N ASP A 121 11.42 -14.64 -14.36
CA ASP A 121 12.15 -14.41 -13.12
C ASP A 121 13.67 -14.46 -13.34
N GLN A 122 14.15 -15.36 -14.20
CA GLN A 122 15.55 -15.45 -14.61
C GLN A 122 16.03 -14.14 -15.26
N THR A 123 15.24 -13.57 -16.19
CA THR A 123 15.58 -12.28 -16.82
C THR A 123 15.70 -11.17 -15.79
N VAL A 124 14.75 -11.08 -14.85
CA VAL A 124 14.77 -10.03 -13.82
C VAL A 124 15.95 -10.21 -12.86
N GLN A 125 16.30 -11.45 -12.53
CA GLN A 125 17.47 -11.77 -11.71
C GLN A 125 18.78 -11.38 -12.41
N ASP A 126 18.94 -11.74 -13.69
CA ASP A 126 20.14 -11.40 -14.47
C ASP A 126 20.28 -9.89 -14.66
N VAL A 127 19.18 -9.17 -14.93
CA VAL A 127 19.19 -7.71 -15.02
C VAL A 127 19.54 -7.08 -13.67
N SER A 128 19.00 -7.59 -12.56
CA SER A 128 19.33 -7.05 -11.23
C SER A 128 20.82 -7.23 -10.91
N TYR A 129 21.39 -8.39 -11.25
CA TYR A 129 22.82 -8.65 -11.14
C TYR A 129 23.66 -7.74 -12.05
N GLU A 130 23.23 -7.51 -13.28
CA GLU A 130 23.88 -6.61 -14.24
C GLU A 130 23.91 -5.17 -13.72
N LEU A 131 22.78 -4.67 -13.21
CA LEU A 131 22.67 -3.33 -12.65
C LEU A 131 23.63 -3.15 -11.46
N LEU A 132 23.60 -4.08 -10.50
CA LEU A 132 24.51 -4.02 -9.34
C LEU A 132 25.98 -4.01 -9.76
N ASN A 133 26.38 -4.83 -10.74
CA ASN A 133 27.75 -4.82 -11.26
C ASN A 133 28.11 -3.55 -12.03
N ARG A 134 27.18 -3.02 -12.85
CA ARG A 134 27.39 -1.78 -13.61
C ARG A 134 27.75 -0.63 -12.68
N PHE A 135 26.97 -0.46 -11.61
CA PHE A 135 27.11 0.68 -10.70
C PHE A 135 28.15 0.46 -9.60
N PHE A 136 28.31 -0.78 -9.12
CA PHE A 136 29.09 -1.04 -7.90
C PHE A 136 30.17 -2.12 -8.06
N GLY A 137 30.25 -2.80 -9.20
CA GLY A 137 31.22 -3.88 -9.45
C GLY A 137 32.69 -3.44 -9.47
N LYS A 138 32.95 -2.13 -9.61
CA LYS A 138 34.31 -1.58 -9.44
C LYS A 138 34.75 -1.53 -7.97
N LYS A 139 33.80 -1.44 -7.04
CA LYS A 139 34.05 -1.30 -5.60
C LYS A 139 33.88 -2.63 -4.86
N PHE A 140 32.95 -3.47 -5.30
CA PHE A 140 32.62 -4.74 -4.65
C PHE A 140 32.74 -5.90 -5.63
N ASN A 141 33.16 -7.06 -5.11
CA ASN A 141 33.07 -8.32 -5.85
C ASN A 141 31.69 -8.93 -5.61
N ILE A 142 30.75 -8.69 -6.53
CA ILE A 142 29.35 -9.04 -6.36
C ILE A 142 29.12 -10.46 -6.88
N PRO A 143 28.74 -11.44 -6.03
CA PRO A 143 28.42 -12.79 -6.47
C PRO A 143 27.11 -12.82 -7.27
N ARG A 144 26.94 -13.83 -8.13
CA ARG A 144 25.65 -14.05 -8.80
C ARG A 144 24.55 -14.37 -7.76
N PRO A 145 23.33 -13.83 -7.92
CA PRO A 145 22.20 -14.18 -7.07
C PRO A 145 21.85 -15.66 -7.16
N THR A 146 21.39 -16.22 -6.05
CA THR A 146 20.93 -17.62 -5.92
C THR A 146 19.42 -17.75 -6.06
N ALA A 147 18.66 -16.70 -5.72
CA ALA A 147 17.22 -16.69 -5.83
C ALA A 147 16.68 -15.28 -6.08
N ILE A 148 15.46 -15.23 -6.60
CA ILE A 148 14.69 -14.01 -6.80
C ILE A 148 13.25 -14.22 -6.36
N LEU A 149 12.65 -13.19 -5.78
CA LEU A 149 11.21 -13.07 -5.57
C LEU A 149 10.78 -11.66 -6.00
N ARG A 150 9.64 -11.53 -6.68
CA ARG A 150 9.16 -10.22 -7.11
C ARG A 150 7.65 -10.13 -7.08
N SER A 151 7.14 -8.92 -6.85
CA SER A 151 5.70 -8.66 -6.94
C SER A 151 5.25 -8.41 -8.37
N LYS A 152 3.98 -8.73 -8.65
CA LYS A 152 3.31 -8.51 -9.94
C LYS A 152 1.94 -7.86 -9.77
N TRP A 153 1.90 -6.74 -9.03
CA TRP A 153 0.65 -6.17 -8.56
C TRP A 153 -0.29 -5.70 -9.68
N TYR A 154 0.23 -5.30 -10.84
CA TYR A 154 -0.58 -4.80 -11.94
C TYR A 154 -1.26 -5.91 -12.74
N SER A 155 -0.53 -6.96 -13.07
CA SER A 155 -1.04 -8.11 -13.81
C SER A 155 -1.88 -9.04 -12.94
N TYR A 156 -1.71 -9.00 -11.62
CA TYR A 156 -2.52 -9.78 -10.70
C TYR A 156 -4.00 -9.33 -10.74
N PRO A 157 -4.94 -10.22 -11.11
CA PRO A 157 -6.30 -9.83 -11.49
C PRO A 157 -7.15 -9.30 -10.34
N TYR A 158 -6.78 -9.62 -9.09
CA TYR A 158 -7.49 -9.24 -7.87
C TYR A 158 -6.96 -7.94 -7.23
N THR A 159 -5.87 -7.37 -7.75
CA THR A 159 -5.33 -6.06 -7.31
C THR A 159 -5.29 -5.04 -8.44
N ARG A 160 -4.82 -5.41 -9.63
CA ARG A 160 -4.73 -4.55 -10.82
C ARG A 160 -3.98 -3.24 -10.62
N GLY A 161 -2.94 -3.29 -9.81
CA GLY A 161 -2.06 -2.17 -9.46
C GLY A 161 -1.68 -2.23 -7.99
N SER A 162 -0.92 -1.23 -7.57
CA SER A 162 -0.46 -1.09 -6.19
C SER A 162 -1.46 -0.23 -5.44
N TYR A 163 -1.28 1.09 -5.38
CA TYR A 163 -2.09 1.99 -4.57
C TYR A 163 -2.61 3.19 -5.35
N SER A 164 -3.63 3.84 -4.81
CA SER A 164 -4.27 5.00 -5.42
C SER A 164 -3.42 6.27 -5.34
N PHE A 165 -3.76 7.30 -6.11
CA PHE A 165 -3.15 8.63 -5.98
C PHE A 165 -4.08 9.69 -6.58
N ARG A 166 -3.86 10.96 -6.22
CA ARG A 166 -4.53 12.08 -6.89
C ARG A 166 -3.89 12.33 -8.26
N SER A 167 -4.62 12.00 -9.31
CA SER A 167 -4.18 12.23 -10.69
C SER A 167 -4.57 13.63 -11.18
N VAL A 168 -3.92 14.09 -12.24
CA VAL A 168 -4.33 15.30 -12.98
C VAL A 168 -5.78 15.18 -13.45
N ASP A 169 -6.21 13.99 -13.89
CA ASP A 169 -7.60 13.74 -14.28
C ASP A 169 -8.57 13.96 -13.12
N SER A 170 -8.22 13.46 -11.92
CA SER A 170 -9.05 13.65 -10.72
C SER A 170 -9.14 15.10 -10.30
N TYR A 171 -8.06 15.87 -10.46
CA TYR A 171 -8.07 17.30 -10.23
C TYR A 171 -9.00 18.02 -11.21
N ASN A 172 -8.87 17.75 -12.52
CA ASN A 172 -9.62 18.42 -13.59
C ASN A 172 -11.14 18.23 -13.49
N VAL A 173 -11.59 17.09 -12.94
CA VAL A 173 -13.02 16.78 -12.79
C VAL A 173 -13.50 16.88 -11.33
N ASN A 174 -12.67 17.45 -10.44
CA ASN A 174 -12.93 17.57 -9.02
C ASN A 174 -13.40 16.24 -8.37
N ALA A 175 -12.71 15.16 -8.73
CA ALA A 175 -12.92 13.83 -8.18
C ALA A 175 -12.01 13.56 -6.98
N SER A 176 -12.56 12.94 -5.95
CA SER A 176 -11.83 12.66 -4.71
C SER A 176 -12.20 11.31 -4.11
N ALA A 177 -11.36 10.83 -3.18
CA ALA A 177 -11.65 9.67 -2.36
C ALA A 177 -12.96 9.84 -1.56
N THR A 178 -13.33 11.07 -1.19
CA THR A 178 -14.61 11.40 -0.53
C THR A 178 -15.81 11.05 -1.40
N GLN A 179 -15.75 11.31 -2.71
CA GLN A 179 -16.81 10.89 -3.63
C GLN A 179 -16.85 9.38 -3.78
N LEU A 180 -15.68 8.72 -3.80
CA LEU A 180 -15.60 7.26 -3.86
C LEU A 180 -16.16 6.60 -2.59
N SER A 181 -16.00 7.22 -1.42
CA SER A 181 -16.45 6.68 -0.12
C SER A 181 -17.94 6.85 0.17
N GLN A 182 -18.69 7.64 -0.62
CA GLN A 182 -20.12 7.83 -0.35
C GLN A 182 -20.91 6.51 -0.50
N PRO A 183 -21.80 6.15 0.44
CA PRO A 183 -22.71 5.03 0.24
C PRO A 183 -23.66 5.29 -0.93
N VAL A 184 -24.09 4.22 -1.61
CA VAL A 184 -25.11 4.28 -2.67
C VAL A 184 -26.44 3.79 -2.11
N ALA A 185 -27.47 4.61 -2.30
CA ALA A 185 -28.83 4.30 -1.90
C ALA A 185 -29.60 3.55 -3.00
N ASN A 186 -30.56 2.73 -2.57
CA ASN A 186 -31.56 2.14 -3.45
C ASN A 186 -32.62 3.18 -3.86
N LYS A 187 -33.61 2.76 -4.65
CA LYS A 187 -34.69 3.65 -5.13
C LYS A 187 -35.56 4.24 -4.01
N GLN A 188 -35.54 3.66 -2.81
CA GLN A 188 -36.29 4.11 -1.64
C GLN A 188 -35.46 5.05 -0.74
N GLY A 189 -34.22 5.36 -1.12
CA GLY A 189 -33.33 6.21 -0.34
C GLY A 189 -32.56 5.48 0.77
N LYS A 190 -32.78 4.17 0.97
CA LYS A 190 -31.98 3.37 1.93
C LYS A 190 -30.59 3.12 1.36
N GLN A 191 -29.55 3.45 2.12
CA GLN A 191 -28.16 3.14 1.78
C GLN A 191 -27.96 1.61 1.80
N VAL A 192 -27.51 1.03 0.68
CA VAL A 192 -27.40 -0.43 0.52
C VAL A 192 -25.99 -0.89 0.10
N LEU A 193 -25.18 0.02 -0.43
CA LEU A 193 -23.85 -0.30 -0.93
C LEU A 193 -22.83 0.70 -0.38
N PHE A 194 -21.82 0.17 0.29
CA PHE A 194 -20.78 0.89 1.02
C PHE A 194 -19.42 0.61 0.38
N PHE A 195 -18.45 1.51 0.54
CA PHE A 195 -17.15 1.41 -0.11
C PHE A 195 -16.04 1.61 0.91
N ALA A 196 -15.20 0.59 1.07
CA ALA A 196 -14.02 0.59 1.92
C ALA A 196 -12.75 0.30 1.09
N GLY A 197 -11.59 0.46 1.71
CA GLY A 197 -10.27 0.34 1.09
C GLY A 197 -9.56 1.69 1.02
N GLU A 198 -8.22 1.65 0.92
CA GLU A 198 -7.34 2.84 0.98
C GLU A 198 -7.79 3.97 0.04
N ALA A 199 -8.27 3.64 -1.16
CA ALA A 199 -8.69 4.63 -2.15
C ALA A 199 -9.94 5.44 -1.74
N THR A 200 -10.61 5.04 -0.66
CA THR A 200 -11.80 5.68 -0.11
C THR A 200 -11.48 6.57 1.10
N HIS A 201 -10.21 6.67 1.50
CA HIS A 201 -9.79 7.56 2.57
C HIS A 201 -9.42 8.95 2.00
N PRO A 202 -9.97 10.07 2.52
CA PRO A 202 -9.69 11.41 1.99
C PRO A 202 -8.24 11.86 2.15
N TYR A 203 -7.58 11.45 3.24
CA TYR A 203 -6.24 11.89 3.62
C TYR A 203 -5.21 10.77 3.50
N PHE A 204 -5.40 9.69 4.25
CA PHE A 204 -4.59 8.47 4.29
C PHE A 204 -4.89 7.44 3.17
N TYR A 205 -5.03 7.88 1.92
CA TYR A 205 -5.03 6.92 0.81
C TYR A 205 -3.62 6.38 0.57
N SER A 206 -3.51 5.23 -0.10
CA SER A 206 -2.28 4.44 -0.31
C SER A 206 -1.71 3.71 0.89
N THR A 207 -2.30 3.82 2.07
CA THR A 207 -1.75 3.24 3.31
C THR A 207 -2.57 2.08 3.83
N VAL A 208 -1.98 1.29 4.74
CA VAL A 208 -2.67 0.17 5.41
C VAL A 208 -3.63 0.69 6.47
N HIS A 209 -3.20 1.65 7.30
CA HIS A 209 -4.06 2.27 8.32
C HIS A 209 -5.29 2.93 7.70
N GLY A 210 -5.13 3.71 6.63
CA GLY A 210 -6.26 4.34 5.96
C GLY A 210 -7.23 3.30 5.40
N ALA A 211 -6.74 2.15 4.93
CA ALA A 211 -7.60 1.03 4.57
C ALA A 211 -8.37 0.46 5.77
N VAL A 212 -7.71 0.26 6.92
CA VAL A 212 -8.36 -0.19 8.16
C VAL A 212 -9.47 0.78 8.57
N GLU A 213 -9.15 2.07 8.70
CA GLU A 213 -10.08 3.12 9.11
C GLU A 213 -11.31 3.19 8.21
N THR A 214 -11.13 3.00 6.90
CA THR A 214 -12.28 2.96 5.98
C THR A 214 -13.18 1.76 6.22
N GLY A 215 -12.63 0.62 6.66
CA GLY A 215 -13.41 -0.56 7.04
C GLY A 215 -14.24 -0.32 8.30
N LEU A 216 -13.61 0.26 9.33
CA LEU A 216 -14.29 0.71 10.57
C LEU A 216 -15.42 1.68 10.23
N ARG A 217 -15.12 2.70 9.42
CA ARG A 217 -16.07 3.72 8.98
C ARG A 217 -17.31 3.13 8.31
N GLU A 218 -17.16 2.16 7.42
CA GLU A 218 -18.33 1.55 6.76
C GLU A 218 -19.13 0.65 7.72
N ALA A 219 -18.46 -0.04 8.66
CA ALA A 219 -19.15 -0.80 9.70
C ALA A 219 -19.99 0.11 10.60
N ASP A 220 -19.41 1.22 11.09
CA ASP A 220 -20.08 2.20 11.94
C ASP A 220 -21.31 2.82 11.26
N ARG A 221 -21.20 3.11 9.96
CA ARG A 221 -22.34 3.61 9.15
C ARG A 221 -23.48 2.61 9.11
N ILE A 222 -23.18 1.33 8.88
CA ILE A 222 -24.21 0.28 8.84
C ILE A 222 -24.84 0.07 10.21
N ALA A 223 -24.04 -0.01 11.28
CA ALA A 223 -24.57 -0.14 12.63
C ALA A 223 -25.43 1.05 13.05
N SER A 224 -25.04 2.26 12.66
CA SER A 224 -25.85 3.46 12.87
C SER A 224 -27.23 3.34 12.21
N ILE A 225 -27.30 2.89 10.94
CA ILE A 225 -28.57 2.64 10.25
C ILE A 225 -29.43 1.64 11.03
N TYR A 226 -28.84 0.52 11.42
CA TYR A 226 -29.50 -0.54 12.17
C TYR A 226 -29.95 -0.14 13.58
N SER A 227 -29.31 0.85 14.19
CA SER A 227 -29.70 1.41 15.49
C SER A 227 -30.93 2.33 15.40
N LEU A 228 -31.16 2.94 14.23
CA LEU A 228 -32.26 3.87 13.98
C LEU A 228 -33.52 3.16 13.46
N GLU A 229 -33.44 1.89 13.08
CA GLU A 229 -34.58 1.11 12.62
C GLU A 229 -35.48 0.69 13.81
N GLU A 230 -36.71 1.20 13.84
CA GLU A 230 -37.68 1.00 14.95
C GLU A 230 -38.20 -0.45 15.10
N LYS A 231 -37.92 -1.35 14.14
CA LYS A 231 -38.38 -2.76 14.16
C LYS A 231 -37.19 -3.73 14.23
N PRO A 232 -36.88 -4.31 15.40
CA PRO A 232 -35.73 -5.20 15.59
C PRO A 232 -35.87 -6.62 15.01
N SER A 233 -36.84 -6.90 14.12
CA SER A 233 -37.33 -8.27 13.92
C SER A 233 -36.77 -9.05 12.73
N GLU A 234 -35.90 -8.47 11.89
CA GLU A 234 -35.21 -9.20 10.82
C GLU A 234 -33.72 -9.38 11.15
N VAL A 235 -33.17 -10.54 10.81
CA VAL A 235 -31.75 -10.85 10.94
C VAL A 235 -30.97 -9.88 10.04
N LYS A 236 -30.20 -9.00 10.68
CA LYS A 236 -29.38 -7.97 10.03
C LYS A 236 -28.21 -8.64 9.30
N SER A 237 -28.24 -8.60 7.97
CA SER A 237 -27.31 -9.34 7.11
C SER A 237 -26.41 -8.41 6.29
N VAL A 238 -25.10 -8.66 6.34
CA VAL A 238 -24.09 -7.86 5.62
C VAL A 238 -23.20 -8.76 4.77
N VAL A 239 -23.00 -8.40 3.50
CA VAL A 239 -22.00 -9.03 2.64
C VAL A 239 -20.80 -8.10 2.51
N VAL A 240 -19.59 -8.61 2.75
CA VAL A 240 -18.33 -7.89 2.53
C VAL A 240 -17.60 -8.53 1.35
N VAL A 241 -17.28 -7.74 0.33
CA VAL A 241 -16.60 -8.20 -0.88
C VAL A 241 -15.15 -7.72 -0.87
N GLY A 242 -14.22 -8.66 -0.66
CA GLY A 242 -12.79 -8.45 -0.53
C GLY A 242 -12.32 -8.64 0.91
N ALA A 243 -11.52 -9.68 1.16
CA ALA A 243 -10.88 -10.01 2.44
C ALA A 243 -9.48 -9.39 2.57
N GLY A 244 -9.26 -8.22 1.96
CA GLY A 244 -8.13 -7.36 2.31
C GLY A 244 -8.33 -6.73 3.69
N ILE A 245 -7.32 -5.98 4.16
CA ILE A 245 -7.34 -5.41 5.52
C ILE A 245 -8.59 -4.56 5.82
N ALA A 246 -9.10 -3.79 4.84
CA ALA A 246 -10.31 -2.99 5.00
C ALA A 246 -11.57 -3.84 5.21
N GLY A 247 -11.71 -4.94 4.46
CA GLY A 247 -12.85 -5.84 4.59
C GLY A 247 -12.81 -6.64 5.89
N LEU A 248 -11.62 -7.09 6.30
CA LEU A 248 -11.42 -7.75 7.59
C LEU A 248 -11.72 -6.79 8.75
N ALA A 249 -11.26 -5.55 8.67
CA ALA A 249 -11.53 -4.50 9.65
C ALA A 249 -13.04 -4.20 9.76
N ALA A 250 -13.74 -4.13 8.63
CA ALA A 250 -15.19 -3.98 8.61
C ALA A 250 -15.91 -5.17 9.28
N CYS A 251 -15.53 -6.41 8.94
CA CYS A 251 -16.13 -7.61 9.55
C CYS A 251 -15.92 -7.64 11.07
N LYS A 252 -14.69 -7.39 11.54
CA LYS A 252 -14.35 -7.33 12.97
C LYS A 252 -15.22 -6.30 13.69
N THR A 253 -15.32 -5.09 13.14
CA THR A 253 -16.07 -3.98 13.73
C THR A 253 -17.57 -4.27 13.78
N LEU A 254 -18.15 -4.86 12.71
CA LEU A 254 -19.55 -5.27 12.68
C LEU A 254 -19.86 -6.33 13.76
N ILE A 255 -18.97 -7.33 13.93
CA ILE A 255 -19.12 -8.37 14.97
C ILE A 255 -19.06 -7.75 16.37
N GLU A 256 -18.12 -6.83 16.61
CA GLU A 256 -17.99 -6.09 17.88
C GLU A 256 -19.23 -5.26 18.20
N GLN A 257 -19.98 -4.83 17.18
CA GLN A 257 -21.24 -4.09 17.31
C GLN A 257 -22.48 -5.00 17.34
N GLY A 258 -22.30 -6.32 17.42
CA GLY A 258 -23.38 -7.31 17.55
C GLY A 258 -24.07 -7.68 16.23
N ILE A 259 -23.53 -7.29 15.08
CA ILE A 259 -24.00 -7.69 13.76
C ILE A 259 -23.22 -8.93 13.35
N THR A 260 -23.86 -10.10 13.38
CA THR A 260 -23.15 -11.39 13.24
C THR A 260 -23.48 -12.18 11.99
N ASP A 261 -24.56 -11.85 11.27
CA ASP A 261 -24.88 -12.48 9.98
C ASP A 261 -24.08 -11.80 8.87
N ILE A 262 -22.80 -12.16 8.78
CA ILE A 262 -21.84 -11.58 7.85
C ILE A 262 -21.31 -12.66 6.90
N ILE A 263 -21.33 -12.36 5.60
CA ILE A 263 -20.66 -13.17 4.59
C ILE A 263 -19.48 -12.39 4.02
N LEU A 264 -18.27 -12.86 4.29
CA LEU A 264 -17.04 -12.35 3.66
C LEU A 264 -16.72 -13.14 2.40
N LEU A 265 -16.61 -12.45 1.27
CA LEU A 265 -16.30 -13.02 -0.03
C LEU A 265 -14.90 -12.60 -0.47
N GLU A 266 -14.03 -13.57 -0.71
CA GLU A 266 -12.69 -13.37 -1.27
C GLU A 266 -12.56 -14.15 -2.58
N ALA A 267 -11.94 -13.53 -3.58
CA ALA A 267 -11.72 -14.12 -4.89
C ALA A 267 -10.37 -14.83 -4.99
N GLN A 268 -9.44 -14.49 -4.10
CA GLN A 268 -8.17 -15.16 -3.86
C GLN A 268 -8.38 -16.43 -3.01
N ASP A 269 -7.35 -17.26 -2.96
CA ASP A 269 -7.26 -18.44 -2.09
C ASP A 269 -6.80 -18.11 -0.67
N HIS A 270 -6.50 -16.84 -0.38
CA HIS A 270 -6.10 -16.35 0.93
C HIS A 270 -6.72 -14.98 1.27
N ALA A 271 -6.79 -14.68 2.57
CA ALA A 271 -7.14 -13.35 3.08
C ALA A 271 -5.88 -12.47 3.29
N GLY A 272 -6.07 -11.18 3.52
CA GLY A 272 -4.99 -10.20 3.76
C GLY A 272 -4.76 -9.25 2.58
N GLY A 273 -5.21 -9.62 1.38
CA GLY A 273 -5.01 -8.81 0.18
C GLY A 273 -3.52 -8.67 -0.16
N ARG A 274 -3.01 -7.43 -0.20
CA ARG A 274 -1.58 -7.18 -0.53
C ARG A 274 -0.62 -7.41 0.63
N ILE A 275 -1.17 -7.68 1.82
CA ILE A 275 -0.41 -8.03 3.02
C ILE A 275 -0.15 -9.53 2.96
N MET A 276 1.08 -9.92 2.61
CA MET A 276 1.46 -11.33 2.47
C MET A 276 2.95 -11.53 2.72
N SER A 277 3.27 -12.46 3.60
CA SER A 277 4.62 -12.97 3.84
C SER A 277 4.90 -14.12 2.87
N VAL A 278 6.00 -14.07 2.13
CA VAL A 278 6.35 -15.11 1.15
C VAL A 278 7.82 -15.53 1.35
N PRO A 279 8.14 -16.83 1.39
CA PRO A 279 9.52 -17.27 1.57
C PRO A 279 10.37 -16.93 0.34
N ILE A 280 11.65 -16.60 0.56
CA ILE A 280 12.64 -16.44 -0.53
C ILE A 280 13.48 -17.71 -0.67
N GLY A 281 13.48 -18.31 -1.85
CA GLY A 281 14.24 -19.54 -2.15
C GLY A 281 13.57 -20.79 -1.59
N ASP A 282 14.33 -21.62 -0.90
CA ASP A 282 13.88 -22.85 -0.22
C ASP A 282 13.20 -22.62 1.14
N GLY A 283 13.06 -21.35 1.57
CA GLY A 283 12.50 -20.99 2.87
C GLY A 283 13.53 -20.89 3.99
N GLU A 284 14.78 -21.33 3.78
CA GLU A 284 15.87 -21.16 4.76
C GLU A 284 16.43 -19.73 4.79
N GLY A 285 16.05 -18.88 3.80
CA GLY A 285 16.46 -17.47 3.68
C GLY A 285 15.53 -16.44 4.30
N GLY A 286 14.51 -16.88 5.06
CA GLY A 286 13.53 -16.01 5.71
C GLY A 286 12.31 -15.65 4.84
N TRP A 287 11.41 -14.82 5.40
CA TRP A 287 10.12 -14.43 4.84
C TRP A 287 10.09 -12.98 4.39
N ALA A 288 9.86 -12.73 3.11
CA ALA A 288 9.77 -11.38 2.57
C ALA A 288 8.36 -10.84 2.72
N GLU A 289 8.26 -9.67 3.34
CA GLU A 289 7.00 -8.96 3.50
C GLU A 289 6.64 -8.16 2.23
N LEU A 290 5.55 -8.58 1.60
CA LEU A 290 4.88 -7.79 0.56
C LEU A 290 3.99 -6.69 1.16
N GLY A 291 3.83 -6.69 2.50
CA GLY A 291 3.52 -5.51 3.32
C GLY A 291 2.89 -5.87 4.68
N LYS A 292 3.44 -5.35 5.78
CA LYS A 292 2.83 -5.06 7.10
C LYS A 292 3.91 -4.43 8.00
N TYR A 293 3.52 -3.70 9.05
CA TYR A 293 4.44 -3.17 10.04
C TYR A 293 4.64 -4.20 11.16
N LEU A 294 5.79 -4.86 11.16
CA LEU A 294 6.16 -5.90 12.12
C LEU A 294 7.35 -5.43 12.96
N TYR A 295 7.39 -5.84 14.22
CA TYR A 295 8.59 -5.80 15.04
C TYR A 295 9.71 -6.62 14.40
N VAL A 296 10.95 -6.38 14.85
CA VAL A 296 12.16 -7.09 14.37
C VAL A 296 12.05 -8.61 14.56
N ASP A 297 11.23 -9.10 15.50
CA ASP A 297 10.97 -10.52 15.75
C ASP A 297 9.76 -11.09 14.98
N GLY A 298 9.10 -10.27 14.15
CA GLY A 298 7.94 -10.67 13.35
C GLY A 298 6.60 -10.51 14.06
N GLU A 299 6.55 -10.02 15.31
CA GLU A 299 5.28 -9.69 15.96
C GLU A 299 4.64 -8.44 15.34
N GLU A 300 3.31 -8.36 15.33
CA GLU A 300 2.61 -7.21 14.76
C GLU A 300 2.75 -5.98 15.67
N ILE A 301 3.18 -4.84 15.12
CA ILE A 301 3.19 -3.59 15.87
C ILE A 301 1.74 -3.18 16.13
N ALA A 302 1.40 -2.93 17.40
CA ALA A 302 0.06 -2.54 17.78
C ALA A 302 -0.39 -1.30 16.98
N GLN A 303 -1.52 -1.40 16.28
CA GLN A 303 -1.98 -0.34 15.38
C GLN A 303 -2.14 1.02 16.06
N LYS A 304 -2.45 1.06 17.36
CA LYS A 304 -2.48 2.32 18.12
C LYS A 304 -1.15 3.07 18.06
N VAL A 305 -0.04 2.35 18.14
CA VAL A 305 1.32 2.92 18.08
C VAL A 305 1.64 3.39 16.66
N VAL A 306 1.24 2.60 15.66
CA VAL A 306 1.39 2.97 14.24
C VAL A 306 0.63 4.27 13.94
N HIS A 307 -0.66 4.34 14.29
CA HIS A 307 -1.49 5.53 14.08
C HIS A 307 -1.00 6.74 14.87
N GLU A 308 -0.47 6.53 16.07
CA GLU A 308 0.09 7.62 16.88
C GLU A 308 1.31 8.25 16.18
N VAL A 309 2.27 7.42 15.74
CA VAL A 309 3.45 7.89 15.01
C VAL A 309 3.06 8.56 13.69
N GLU A 310 2.15 7.94 12.93
CA GLU A 310 1.64 8.48 11.67
C GLU A 310 0.93 9.83 11.87
N GLY A 311 0.12 9.96 12.93
CA GLY A 311 -0.56 11.21 13.27
C GLY A 311 0.44 12.32 13.56
N VAL A 312 1.45 12.05 14.39
CA VAL A 312 2.51 13.01 14.72
C VAL A 312 3.31 13.42 13.47
N VAL A 313 3.69 12.46 12.63
CA VAL A 313 4.38 12.75 11.36
C VAL A 313 3.49 13.58 10.44
N GLY A 314 2.19 13.26 10.37
CA GLY A 314 1.20 14.02 9.60
C GLY A 314 1.08 15.46 10.08
N ASP A 315 0.95 15.68 11.38
CA ASP A 315 0.85 17.01 12.00
C ASP A 315 2.12 17.84 11.69
N ILE A 316 3.31 17.24 11.82
CA ILE A 316 4.59 17.89 11.49
C ILE A 316 4.67 18.25 10.00
N LEU A 317 4.20 17.36 9.11
CA LEU A 317 4.17 17.62 7.66
C LEU A 317 3.19 18.74 7.31
N GLU A 318 2.02 18.81 7.97
CA GLU A 318 1.06 19.90 7.79
C GLU A 318 1.64 21.25 8.24
N GLU A 319 2.43 21.28 9.31
CA GLU A 319 3.21 22.47 9.68
C GLU A 319 4.19 22.88 8.59
N CYS A 320 4.83 21.91 7.92
CA CYS A 320 5.79 22.20 6.86
C CYS A 320 5.15 22.89 5.65
N GLU A 321 3.85 22.72 5.41
CA GLU A 321 3.13 23.40 4.33
C GLU A 321 3.12 24.94 4.51
N LYS A 322 3.25 25.42 5.75
CA LYS A 322 3.28 26.85 6.09
C LYS A 322 4.60 27.52 5.74
N PHE A 323 5.67 26.75 5.52
CA PHE A 323 6.97 27.31 5.12
C PHE A 323 6.91 28.00 3.74
N CYS A 324 5.94 27.66 2.89
CA CYS A 324 5.75 28.33 1.61
C CYS A 324 5.12 29.74 1.73
N SER A 325 4.52 30.08 2.88
CA SER A 325 3.85 31.36 3.12
C SER A 325 4.68 32.37 3.92
N ASP A 326 5.73 31.94 4.59
CA ASP A 326 6.55 32.78 5.46
C ASP A 326 7.84 33.27 4.75
N SER A 327 8.41 34.40 5.19
CA SER A 327 9.63 34.98 4.63
C SER A 327 10.84 34.04 4.75
N GLU A 328 11.74 34.08 3.77
CA GLU A 328 12.93 33.19 3.60
C GLU A 328 13.78 33.01 4.88
N ASP A 329 13.78 33.96 5.81
CA ASP A 329 14.55 33.91 7.06
C ASP A 329 13.99 32.96 8.15
N SER A 330 12.84 32.31 7.92
CA SER A 330 12.16 31.44 8.91
C SER A 330 12.05 29.96 8.51
N ALA A 331 12.47 29.59 7.29
CA ALA A 331 12.37 28.22 6.81
C ALA A 331 13.46 27.33 7.44
N PRO A 332 13.14 26.08 7.83
CA PRO A 332 14.14 25.17 8.37
C PRO A 332 15.16 24.73 7.31
N LEU A 333 16.31 24.22 7.78
CA LEU A 333 17.39 23.68 6.95
C LEU A 333 16.91 22.72 5.85
N SER A 334 15.95 21.86 6.17
CA SER A 334 15.16 21.07 5.23
C SER A 334 13.91 20.53 5.91
N VAL A 335 12.92 20.10 5.14
CA VAL A 335 11.73 19.40 5.66
C VAL A 335 12.14 18.14 6.44
N GLY A 336 13.11 17.37 5.94
CA GLY A 336 13.62 16.18 6.64
C GLY A 336 14.31 16.51 7.96
N HIS A 337 15.09 17.59 8.02
CA HIS A 337 15.71 18.06 9.27
C HIS A 337 14.65 18.49 10.28
N TYR A 338 13.65 19.24 9.83
CA TYR A 338 12.53 19.68 10.68
C TYR A 338 11.72 18.50 11.22
N LEU A 339 11.42 17.52 10.35
CA LEU A 339 10.76 16.25 10.73
C LEU A 339 11.51 15.55 11.86
N CYS A 340 12.82 15.35 11.71
CA CYS A 340 13.63 14.69 12.74
C CYS A 340 13.61 15.46 14.06
N GLU A 341 13.78 16.79 14.02
CA GLU A 341 13.79 17.61 15.24
C GLU A 341 12.45 17.60 15.97
N GLN A 342 11.33 17.75 15.27
CA GLN A 342 10.01 17.78 15.91
C GLN A 342 9.61 16.39 16.39
N PHE A 343 9.91 15.34 15.64
CA PHE A 343 9.60 13.98 16.07
C PHE A 343 10.43 13.58 17.30
N GLN A 344 11.70 14.00 17.37
CA GLN A 344 12.54 13.81 18.56
C GLN A 344 11.94 14.49 19.80
N LYS A 345 11.45 15.74 19.67
CA LYS A 345 10.77 16.43 20.78
C LYS A 345 9.53 15.67 21.24
N TYR A 346 8.72 15.19 20.32
CA TYR A 346 7.55 14.36 20.62
C TYR A 346 7.95 13.12 21.43
N LEU A 347 8.99 12.39 21.00
CA LEU A 347 9.47 11.21 21.73
C LEU A 347 9.96 11.54 23.15
N ASP A 348 10.64 12.68 23.31
CA ASP A 348 11.14 13.14 24.60
C ASP A 348 9.99 13.54 25.55
N GLU A 349 8.88 14.04 25.02
CA GLU A 349 7.67 14.41 25.77
C GLU A 349 6.82 13.21 26.18
N CYS A 350 6.71 12.18 25.33
CA CYS A 350 5.93 10.97 25.63
C CYS A 350 6.46 10.16 26.82
N ARG A 351 7.79 10.18 27.05
CA ARG A 351 8.48 9.42 28.11
C ARG A 351 8.12 7.93 28.11
N ASP A 352 8.06 7.35 26.91
CA ASP A 352 7.69 5.95 26.73
C ASP A 352 8.76 4.99 27.29
N PRO A 353 8.37 3.76 27.66
CA PRO A 353 9.32 2.70 27.95
C PRO A 353 10.28 2.47 26.78
N PRO A 354 11.55 2.07 27.02
CA PRO A 354 12.57 1.98 25.98
C PRO A 354 12.17 1.18 24.73
N GLN A 355 11.41 0.10 24.92
CA GLN A 355 10.93 -0.73 23.81
C GLN A 355 9.92 0.01 22.92
N LEU A 356 8.97 0.73 23.53
CA LEU A 356 7.97 1.51 22.79
C LEU A 356 8.60 2.75 22.14
N TYR A 357 9.55 3.40 22.83
CA TYR A 357 10.36 4.48 22.26
C TYR A 357 11.06 4.03 20.97
N GLN A 358 11.77 2.88 21.03
CA GLN A 358 12.47 2.34 19.87
C GLN A 358 11.49 1.98 18.75
N THR A 359 10.34 1.40 19.08
CA THR A 359 9.28 1.09 18.10
C THR A 359 8.81 2.33 17.36
N LYS A 360 8.56 3.43 18.09
CA LYS A 360 8.11 4.69 17.51
C LYS A 360 9.20 5.32 16.63
N MET A 361 10.47 5.22 17.05
CA MET A 361 11.61 5.65 16.25
C MET A 361 11.74 4.83 14.96
N ASP A 362 11.63 3.50 15.03
CA ASP A 362 11.70 2.63 13.86
C ASP A 362 10.56 2.91 12.86
N LEU A 363 9.35 3.15 13.38
CA LEU A 363 8.19 3.59 12.59
C LEU A 363 8.44 4.96 11.95
N PHE A 364 9.05 5.92 12.66
CA PHE A 364 9.40 7.22 12.12
C PHE A 364 10.49 7.14 11.04
N ASP A 365 11.53 6.35 11.27
CA ASP A 365 12.58 6.09 10.29
C ASP A 365 12.01 5.48 9.00
N TRP A 366 10.97 4.65 9.10
CA TRP A 366 10.24 4.16 7.92
C TRP A 366 9.49 5.24 7.15
N HIS A 367 9.05 6.33 7.81
CA HIS A 367 8.43 7.48 7.14
C HIS A 367 9.47 8.43 6.51
N ASN A 368 10.69 8.43 7.04
CA ASN A 368 11.77 9.30 6.61
C ASN A 368 12.70 8.67 5.55
N ARG A 369 12.47 7.39 5.18
CA ARG A 369 13.09 6.67 4.06
C ARG A 369 12.30 6.90 2.77
#